data_AF-A0A1M5PK66-F1
#
_entry.id   AF-A0A1M5PK66-F1
#
_cell.length_a   1.000
_cell.length_b   1.000
_cell.length_c   1.000
_cell.angle_alpha   90.00
_cell.angle_beta   90.00
_cell.angle_gamma   90.00
#
_symmetry.space_group_name_H-M   'P 1'
#
loop_
_entity.id
_entity.type
_entity.pdbx_description
1 polymer ?
#
loop_
_entity_poly.entity_id
_entity_poly.type
_entity_poly.pdbx_seq_one_letter_code
_entity_poly.pdbx_strand_id
1 'polypeptide(L)'
;MTSILNNKIFYIINMLLTVMITILSYLNNSSFVMACSICLAVFLALQLKVKFIINEDEDIQKIQCRSIGFLLLIPPLSLVASGVLYFFDFLSMSSSKNYVIIAFSGILSALQLGQIFGGWKNKTVAGKFYKFAVAASLSVPMSIIVTTLLHNTSPEGNTLGMLSTVVFGALSILFSINIIMVSLCDYRSTKDSIKLVYLIIKDKKLAFTRVSILKDVFLVVGKMVLSIMSLSFFMFVNALYSAGMGIARYIAIKMHTQEKGKQILSYRIVGIIISAASICYVLYSTRLFFGGKSGVYNMNVALIIALYTFVEFGINIREALRVYKSKAVEAKALRAIGLSSTLLCFVLTQTAIMSFSSEGDNSFSNALAGVVFGGLAALVGLYLVVDSFKYEKVSICEE
;
A
#
# COMPACT_ATOMS: atom_id res chain seq x y z
N MET A 1 -5.27 40.30 20.32
CA MET A 1 -5.85 38.98 19.99
C MET A 1 -4.80 37.88 20.26
N THR A 2 -4.06 37.97 21.37
CA THR A 2 -4.45 37.28 22.63
C THR A 2 -4.82 35.84 22.31
N SER A 3 -3.76 35.06 22.08
CA SER A 3 -3.34 33.99 22.98
C SER A 3 -4.15 32.74 22.65
N ILE A 4 -3.59 31.67 22.08
CA ILE A 4 -2.84 30.62 22.81
C ILE A 4 -3.53 30.14 24.12
N LEU A 5 -4.28 30.99 24.84
CA LEU A 5 -5.57 30.71 25.52
C LEU A 5 -6.65 30.37 24.47
N ASN A 6 -6.61 29.20 23.84
CA ASN A 6 -7.27 28.06 24.47
C ASN A 6 -6.59 26.72 24.12
N ASN A 7 -5.31 26.74 23.78
CA ASN A 7 -4.62 25.56 23.24
C ASN A 7 -4.45 24.44 24.28
N LYS A 8 -4.52 24.72 25.58
CA LYS A 8 -4.59 23.66 26.62
C LYS A 8 -5.99 23.07 26.70
N ILE A 9 -7.02 23.92 26.68
CA ILE A 9 -8.42 23.50 26.74
C ILE A 9 -8.79 22.63 25.54
N PHE A 10 -8.43 23.01 24.30
CA PHE A 10 -8.66 22.18 23.12
C PHE A 10 -8.02 20.79 23.23
N TYR A 11 -6.84 20.68 23.83
CA TYR A 11 -6.16 19.40 24.03
C TYR A 11 -6.80 18.56 25.12
N ILE A 12 -7.17 19.19 26.23
CA ILE A 12 -7.89 18.53 27.32
C ILE A 12 -9.24 18.02 26.80
N ILE A 13 -9.96 18.83 26.02
CA ILE A 13 -11.21 18.43 25.38
C ILE A 13 -10.98 17.28 24.39
N ASN A 14 -9.95 17.36 23.52
CA ASN A 14 -9.64 16.26 22.60
C ASN A 14 -9.26 14.96 23.32
N MET A 15 -8.48 15.06 24.41
CA MET A 15 -8.12 13.92 25.25
C MET A 15 -9.37 13.32 25.90
N LEU A 16 -10.22 14.17 26.49
CA LEU A 16 -11.45 13.75 27.15
C LEU A 16 -12.41 13.09 26.14
N LEU A 17 -12.58 13.66 24.95
CA LEU A 17 -13.38 13.07 23.88
C LEU A 17 -12.80 11.72 23.42
N THR A 18 -11.48 11.60 23.28
CA THR A 18 -10.82 10.33 22.91
C THR A 18 -11.05 9.25 23.96
N VAL A 19 -10.92 9.62 25.25
CA VAL A 19 -11.21 8.71 26.37
C VAL A 19 -12.69 8.32 26.39
N MET A 20 -13.60 9.27 26.19
CA MET A 20 -15.04 8.99 26.14
C MET A 20 -15.40 8.07 24.97
N ILE A 21 -14.84 8.29 23.78
CA ILE A 21 -15.02 7.38 22.62
C ILE A 21 -14.50 5.98 22.96
N THR A 22 -13.36 5.87 23.64
CA THR A 22 -12.79 4.59 24.05
C THR A 22 -13.69 3.86 25.06
N ILE A 23 -14.12 4.55 26.11
CA ILE A 23 -15.02 3.99 27.13
C ILE A 23 -16.34 3.55 26.48
N LEU A 24 -16.94 4.38 25.64
CA LEU A 24 -18.18 4.03 24.93
C LEU A 24 -17.98 2.86 23.98
N SER A 25 -16.84 2.79 23.28
CA SER A 25 -16.54 1.66 22.38
C SER A 25 -16.42 0.34 23.15
N TYR A 26 -15.83 0.38 24.34
CA TYR A 26 -15.73 -0.77 25.23
C TYR A 26 -17.11 -1.18 25.77
N LEU A 27 -17.90 -0.22 26.27
CA LEU A 27 -19.25 -0.49 26.78
C LEU A 27 -20.21 -1.01 25.70
N ASN A 28 -20.03 -0.58 24.45
CA ASN A 28 -20.83 -1.05 23.32
C ASN A 28 -20.28 -2.34 22.68
N ASN A 29 -19.20 -2.94 23.20
CA ASN A 29 -18.52 -4.10 22.59
C ASN A 29 -18.16 -3.88 21.11
N SER A 30 -17.85 -2.63 20.73
CA SER A 30 -17.49 -2.26 19.35
C SER A 30 -15.97 -2.30 19.18
N SER A 31 -15.46 -3.48 18.84
CA SER A 31 -14.02 -3.73 18.69
C SER A 31 -13.40 -2.88 17.58
N PHE A 32 -14.15 -2.55 16.52
CA PHE A 32 -13.70 -1.63 15.47
C PHE A 32 -13.45 -0.20 15.99
N VAL A 33 -14.43 0.35 16.72
CA VAL A 33 -14.31 1.72 17.26
C VAL A 33 -13.19 1.77 18.30
N MET A 34 -13.01 0.70 19.08
CA MET A 34 -11.92 0.57 20.04
C MET A 34 -10.55 0.57 19.34
N ALA A 35 -10.38 -0.16 18.23
CA ALA A 35 -9.15 -0.11 17.44
C ALA A 35 -8.88 1.30 16.89
N CYS A 36 -9.92 1.98 16.39
CA CYS A 36 -9.81 3.36 15.95
C CYS A 36 -9.47 4.34 17.09
N SER A 37 -10.02 4.14 18.29
CA SER A 37 -9.73 5.00 19.44
C SER A 37 -8.29 4.85 19.94
N ILE A 38 -7.71 3.66 19.84
CA ILE A 38 -6.27 3.44 20.07
C ILE A 38 -5.44 4.24 19.04
N CYS A 39 -5.80 4.18 17.76
CA CYS A 39 -5.12 4.97 16.71
C CYS A 39 -5.18 6.48 17.04
N LEU A 40 -6.35 6.94 17.50
CA LEU A 40 -6.58 8.33 17.89
C LEU A 40 -5.72 8.74 19.09
N ALA A 41 -5.59 7.87 20.10
CA ALA A 41 -4.74 8.10 21.26
C ALA A 41 -3.26 8.23 20.87
N VAL A 42 -2.78 7.40 19.94
CA VAL A 42 -1.40 7.50 19.43
C VAL A 42 -1.19 8.81 18.66
N PHE A 43 -2.15 9.22 17.81
CA PHE A 43 -2.09 10.53 17.15
C PHE A 43 -2.04 11.68 18.15
N LEU A 44 -2.86 11.62 19.21
CA LEU A 44 -2.89 12.64 20.26
C LEU A 44 -1.56 12.72 21.02
N ALA A 45 -0.96 11.57 21.35
CA ALA A 45 0.35 11.51 21.99
C ALA A 45 1.45 12.14 21.11
N LEU A 46 1.43 11.87 19.80
CA LEU A 46 2.35 12.47 18.85
C LEU A 46 2.14 13.99 18.72
N GLN A 47 0.88 14.44 18.68
CA GLN A 47 0.54 15.86 18.67
C GLN A 47 1.04 16.60 19.92
N LEU A 48 0.85 16.00 21.11
CA LEU A 48 1.36 16.53 22.37
C LEU A 48 2.89 16.65 22.35
N LYS A 49 3.58 15.63 21.83
CA LYS A 49 5.04 15.65 21.71
C LYS A 49 5.52 16.75 20.76
N VAL A 50 4.92 16.89 19.58
CA VAL A 50 5.24 17.98 18.63
C VAL A 50 5.00 19.34 19.25
N LYS A 51 3.93 19.50 20.04
CA LYS A 51 3.62 20.76 20.71
C LYS A 51 4.64 21.15 21.77
N PHE A 52 5.19 20.18 22.51
CA PHE A 52 6.27 20.47 23.46
C PHE A 52 7.52 21.00 22.74
N ILE A 53 7.80 20.44 21.57
CA ILE A 53 8.95 20.80 20.73
C ILE A 53 8.81 22.18 20.09
N ILE A 54 7.59 22.72 19.92
CA ILE A 54 7.37 24.05 19.30
C ILE A 54 8.15 25.18 19.99
N ASN A 55 8.43 25.05 21.28
CA ASN A 55 9.12 26.08 22.07
C ASN A 55 10.64 25.87 22.15
N GLU A 56 11.19 24.79 21.59
CA GLU A 56 12.63 24.51 21.60
C GLU A 56 13.34 25.16 20.40
N ASP A 57 14.68 25.19 20.44
CA ASP A 57 15.53 25.71 19.36
C ASP A 57 15.33 24.95 18.05
N GLU A 58 15.44 25.66 16.91
CA GLU A 58 15.09 25.14 15.59
C GLU A 58 15.86 23.86 15.22
N ASP A 59 17.14 23.75 15.62
CA ASP A 59 17.94 22.55 15.34
C ASP A 59 17.47 21.33 16.14
N ILE A 60 17.03 21.55 17.38
CA ILE A 60 16.43 20.50 18.21
C ILE A 60 15.08 20.10 17.63
N GLN A 61 14.28 21.06 17.14
CA GLN A 61 13.02 20.78 16.44
C GLN A 61 13.24 19.85 15.24
N LYS A 62 14.27 20.11 14.42
CA LYS A 62 14.57 19.32 13.22
C LYS A 62 14.91 17.87 13.55
N ILE A 63 15.72 17.64 14.58
CA ILE A 63 16.13 16.29 15.00
C ILE A 63 14.93 15.52 15.55
N GLN A 64 14.18 16.11 16.48
CA GLN A 64 13.07 15.42 17.13
C GLN A 64 11.88 15.20 16.18
N CYS A 65 11.54 16.18 15.32
CA CYS A 65 10.48 16.01 14.33
C CYS A 65 10.78 14.89 13.33
N ARG A 66 12.05 14.63 13.02
CA ARG A 66 12.44 13.53 12.13
C ARG A 66 12.03 12.17 12.69
N SER A 67 12.30 11.92 13.97
CA SER A 67 11.87 10.69 14.64
C SER A 67 10.34 10.58 14.71
N ILE A 68 9.66 11.69 15.03
CA ILE A 68 8.19 11.73 15.10
C ILE A 68 7.56 11.44 13.74
N GLY A 69 8.17 11.88 12.63
CA GLY A 69 7.66 11.64 11.28
C GLY A 69 7.51 10.16 10.94
N PHE A 70 8.51 9.35 11.30
CA PHE A 70 8.42 7.90 11.15
C PHE A 70 7.37 7.28 12.09
N LEU A 71 7.27 7.76 13.33
CA LEU A 71 6.29 7.26 14.29
C LEU A 71 4.84 7.58 13.89
N LEU A 72 4.63 8.70 13.16
CA LEU A 72 3.33 9.09 12.63
C LEU A 72 2.80 8.13 11.56
N LEU A 73 3.64 7.26 10.98
CA LEU A 73 3.21 6.25 10.02
C LEU A 73 2.45 5.08 10.68
N ILE A 74 2.63 4.86 11.99
CA ILE A 74 2.04 3.73 12.71
C ILE A 74 0.51 3.83 12.77
N PRO A 75 -0.11 4.95 13.23
CA PRO A 75 -1.57 5.03 13.34
C PRO A 75 -2.34 4.93 12.00
N PRO A 76 -1.87 5.52 10.88
CA PRO A 76 -2.47 5.31 9.56
C PRO A 76 -2.45 3.84 9.11
N LEU A 77 -1.33 3.14 9.33
CA LEU A 77 -1.22 1.71 8.98
C LEU A 77 -2.16 0.85 9.83
N SER A 78 -2.27 1.15 11.13
CA SER A 78 -3.24 0.47 12.00
C SER A 78 -4.68 0.80 11.65
N LEU A 79 -4.98 2.02 11.17
CA LEU A 79 -6.32 2.39 10.69
C LEU A 79 -6.69 1.59 9.43
N VAL A 80 -5.77 1.48 8.46
CA VAL A 80 -5.99 0.62 7.27
C VAL A 80 -6.20 -0.83 7.69
N ALA A 81 -5.34 -1.36 8.57
CA ALA A 81 -5.48 -2.72 9.08
C ALA A 81 -6.81 -2.93 9.80
N SER A 82 -7.27 -1.96 10.60
CA SER A 82 -8.57 -2.01 11.28
C SER A 82 -9.74 -2.03 10.29
N GLY A 83 -9.66 -1.25 9.22
CA GLY A 83 -10.65 -1.29 8.14
C GLY A 83 -10.71 -2.68 7.49
N VAL A 84 -9.56 -3.26 7.14
CA VAL A 84 -9.50 -4.60 6.54
C VAL A 84 -10.00 -5.68 7.53
N LEU A 85 -9.62 -5.62 8.81
CA LEU A 85 -10.09 -6.58 9.82
C LEU A 85 -11.60 -6.49 10.07
N TYR A 86 -12.16 -5.29 10.03
CA TYR A 86 -13.61 -5.06 10.11
C TYR A 86 -14.36 -5.74 8.96
N PHE A 87 -13.79 -5.70 7.76
CA PHE A 87 -14.40 -6.33 6.60
C PHE A 87 -14.48 -7.86 6.67
N PHE A 88 -13.53 -8.49 7.36
CA PHE A 88 -13.52 -9.94 7.56
C PHE A 88 -14.27 -10.37 8.84
N ASP A 89 -15.09 -9.49 9.40
CA ASP A 89 -15.85 -9.72 10.64
C ASP A 89 -14.97 -10.09 11.87
N PHE A 90 -13.64 -9.90 11.78
CA PHE A 90 -12.75 -10.03 12.95
C PHE A 90 -12.96 -8.90 13.95
N LEU A 91 -13.39 -7.74 13.45
CA LEU A 91 -13.88 -6.65 14.30
C LEU A 91 -15.39 -6.53 14.12
N SER A 92 -16.10 -6.60 15.23
CA SER A 92 -17.54 -6.40 15.30
C SER A 92 -17.89 -4.94 15.62
N MET A 93 -19.02 -4.51 15.08
CA MET A 93 -19.72 -3.30 15.53
C MET A 93 -21.08 -3.70 16.11
N SER A 94 -21.39 -3.21 17.30
CA SER A 94 -22.72 -3.37 17.88
C SER A 94 -23.66 -2.28 17.35
N SER A 95 -24.92 -2.63 17.09
CA SER A 95 -25.93 -1.71 16.57
C SER A 95 -26.48 -0.76 17.66
N SER A 96 -26.41 -1.14 18.94
CA SER A 96 -27.00 -0.35 20.02
C SER A 96 -26.12 0.85 20.40
N LYS A 97 -26.67 2.07 20.33
CA LYS A 97 -26.10 3.34 20.84
C LYS A 97 -24.90 3.93 20.08
N ASN A 98 -24.81 3.73 18.76
CA ASN A 98 -23.74 4.33 17.94
C ASN A 98 -23.85 5.85 17.73
N TYR A 99 -25.02 6.45 17.94
CA TYR A 99 -25.23 7.90 17.73
C TYR A 99 -24.39 8.79 18.66
N VAL A 100 -24.13 8.35 19.89
CA VAL A 100 -23.29 9.11 20.84
C VAL A 100 -21.83 9.10 20.40
N ILE A 101 -21.34 7.96 19.92
CA ILE A 101 -19.98 7.82 19.36
C ILE A 101 -19.83 8.71 18.10
N ILE A 102 -20.85 8.73 17.23
CA ILE A 102 -20.89 9.62 16.06
C ILE A 102 -20.82 11.08 16.49
N ALA A 103 -21.65 11.49 17.47
CA ALA A 103 -21.67 12.87 17.96
C ALA A 103 -20.30 13.30 18.53
N PHE A 104 -19.68 12.49 19.39
CA PHE A 104 -18.36 12.79 19.93
C PHE A 104 -17.26 12.80 18.86
N SER A 105 -17.31 11.89 17.89
CA SER A 105 -16.38 11.87 16.76
C SER A 105 -16.56 13.11 15.85
N GLY A 106 -17.80 13.57 15.67
CA GLY A 106 -18.14 14.79 14.94
C GLY A 106 -17.60 16.05 15.63
N ILE A 107 -17.81 16.17 16.94
CA ILE A 107 -17.23 17.25 17.74
C ILE A 107 -15.70 17.22 17.64
N LEU A 108 -15.08 16.04 17.79
CA LEU A 108 -13.63 15.90 17.67
C LEU A 108 -13.10 16.33 16.30
N SER A 109 -13.80 15.96 15.22
CA SER A 109 -13.45 16.36 13.85
C SER A 109 -13.52 17.88 13.67
N ALA A 110 -14.57 18.51 14.21
CA ALA A 110 -14.73 19.97 14.18
C ALA A 110 -13.62 20.68 14.97
N LEU A 111 -13.23 20.16 16.14
CA LEU A 111 -12.13 20.70 16.94
C LEU A 111 -10.79 20.56 16.21
N GLN A 112 -10.51 19.42 15.58
CA GLN A 112 -9.30 19.20 14.79
C GLN A 112 -9.24 20.13 13.56
N LEU A 113 -10.35 20.33 12.86
CA LEU A 113 -10.44 21.32 11.79
C LEU A 113 -10.16 22.75 12.31
N GLY A 114 -10.76 23.12 13.45
CA GLY A 114 -10.49 24.38 14.11
C GLY A 114 -9.00 24.58 14.45
N GLN A 115 -8.31 23.52 14.89
CA GLN A 115 -6.87 23.56 15.14
C GLN A 115 -6.04 23.76 13.87
N ILE A 116 -6.44 23.16 12.74
CA ILE A 116 -5.78 23.37 11.45
C ILE A 116 -5.90 24.85 11.03
N PHE A 117 -7.11 25.43 11.10
CA PHE A 117 -7.36 26.83 10.76
C PHE A 117 -6.67 27.80 11.72
N GLY A 118 -6.75 27.56 13.03
CA GLY A 118 -6.09 28.38 14.04
C GLY A 118 -4.56 28.32 13.94
N GLY A 119 -4.01 27.18 13.54
CA GLY A 119 -2.58 27.00 13.30
C GLY A 119 -2.08 27.68 12.02
N TRP A 120 -2.94 28.10 11.10
CA TRP A 120 -2.56 28.49 9.72
C TRP A 120 -1.48 29.59 9.69
N LYS A 121 -1.51 30.54 10.62
CA LYS A 121 -0.52 31.63 10.72
C LYS A 121 0.87 31.20 11.21
N ASN A 122 0.99 30.04 11.88
CA ASN A 122 2.28 29.57 12.40
C ASN A 122 3.13 28.95 11.28
N LYS A 123 4.27 29.58 10.98
CA LYS A 123 5.19 29.18 9.90
C LYS A 123 6.41 28.39 10.36
N THR A 124 6.58 28.18 11.67
CA THR A 124 7.70 27.40 12.22
C THR A 124 7.67 25.95 11.73
N VAL A 125 8.82 25.27 11.77
CA VAL A 125 8.96 23.86 11.34
C VAL A 125 8.02 22.95 12.12
N ALA A 126 8.07 23.01 13.46
CA ALA A 126 7.17 22.25 14.31
C ALA A 126 5.68 22.65 14.12
N GLY A 127 5.40 23.92 13.82
CA GLY A 127 4.04 24.38 13.50
C GLY A 127 3.48 23.80 12.19
N LYS A 128 4.30 23.65 11.15
CA LYS A 128 3.92 22.95 9.91
C LYS A 128 3.72 21.46 10.17
N PHE A 129 4.63 20.84 10.93
CA PHE A 129 4.56 19.44 11.29
C PHE A 129 3.29 19.11 12.06
N TYR A 130 2.95 19.97 13.02
CA TYR A 130 1.73 19.89 13.81
C TYR A 130 0.48 19.91 12.92
N LYS A 131 0.39 20.83 11.95
CA LYS A 131 -0.76 20.90 11.03
C LYS A 131 -0.98 19.59 10.27
N PHE A 132 0.09 19.02 9.72
CA PHE A 132 -0.03 17.77 8.98
C PHE A 132 -0.34 16.58 9.89
N ALA A 133 0.17 16.55 11.12
CA ALA A 133 -0.20 15.54 12.12
C ALA A 133 -1.68 15.65 12.54
N VAL A 134 -2.21 16.87 12.67
CA VAL A 134 -3.65 17.08 12.93
C VAL A 134 -4.49 16.69 11.71
N ALA A 135 -4.07 17.06 10.50
CA ALA A 135 -4.74 16.66 9.26
C ALA A 135 -4.75 15.13 9.08
N ALA A 136 -3.65 14.45 9.38
CA ALA A 136 -3.58 13.00 9.39
C ALA A 136 -4.52 12.41 10.44
N SER A 137 -4.57 12.97 11.66
CA SER A 137 -5.46 12.47 12.72
C SER A 137 -6.95 12.61 12.41
N LEU A 138 -7.35 13.58 11.57
CA LEU A 138 -8.73 13.80 11.13
C LEU A 138 -9.31 12.60 10.37
N SER A 139 -8.45 11.78 9.76
CA SER A 139 -8.86 10.53 9.09
C SER A 139 -9.58 9.55 10.03
N VAL A 140 -9.18 9.48 11.30
CA VAL A 140 -9.69 8.49 12.27
C VAL A 140 -11.14 8.81 12.67
N PRO A 141 -11.48 10.00 13.21
CA PRO A 141 -12.87 10.27 13.57
C PRO A 141 -13.79 10.33 12.35
N MET A 142 -13.30 10.75 11.18
CA MET A 142 -14.08 10.68 9.94
C MET A 142 -14.38 9.24 9.52
N SER A 143 -13.42 8.33 9.65
CA SER A 143 -13.64 6.89 9.43
C SER A 143 -14.65 6.30 10.42
N ILE A 144 -14.57 6.65 11.71
CA ILE A 144 -15.56 6.23 12.71
C ILE A 144 -16.96 6.73 12.31
N ILE A 145 -17.13 8.02 12.00
CA ILE A 145 -18.43 8.61 11.62
C ILE A 145 -19.02 7.90 10.41
N VAL A 146 -18.25 7.80 9.31
CA VAL A 146 -18.76 7.24 8.06
C VAL A 146 -19.08 5.76 8.20
N THR A 147 -18.21 4.98 8.84
CA THR A 147 -18.42 3.53 9.02
C THR A 147 -19.61 3.25 9.95
N THR A 148 -19.72 3.98 11.07
CA THR A 148 -20.86 3.82 12.00
C THR A 148 -22.19 4.27 11.40
N LEU A 149 -22.19 5.31 10.57
CA LEU A 149 -23.39 5.77 9.89
C LEU A 149 -23.84 4.77 8.82
N LEU A 150 -22.91 4.29 7.98
CA LEU A 150 -23.21 3.33 6.92
C LEU A 150 -23.70 1.99 7.46
N HIS A 151 -23.09 1.48 8.53
CA HIS A 151 -23.54 0.25 9.18
C HIS A 151 -24.99 0.30 9.68
N ASN A 152 -25.46 1.49 10.10
CA ASN A 152 -26.82 1.64 10.61
C ASN A 152 -27.86 1.93 9.51
N THR A 153 -27.44 2.42 8.34
CA THR A 153 -28.36 2.89 7.29
C THR A 153 -28.50 1.96 6.09
N SER A 154 -27.50 1.11 5.83
CA SER A 154 -27.47 0.26 4.65
C SER A 154 -27.22 -1.22 5.02
N PRO A 155 -27.91 -2.17 4.37
CA PRO A 155 -27.57 -3.60 4.48
C PRO A 155 -26.15 -3.91 3.96
N GLU A 156 -25.61 -3.07 3.07
CA GLU A 156 -24.21 -3.13 2.60
C GLU A 156 -23.27 -2.24 3.44
N GLY A 157 -23.72 -1.79 4.61
CA GLY A 157 -23.01 -0.82 5.44
C GLY A 157 -21.60 -1.23 5.85
N ASN A 158 -21.35 -2.53 6.00
CA ASN A 158 -20.02 -3.06 6.37
C ASN A 158 -18.97 -2.85 5.27
N THR A 159 -19.36 -3.04 4.01
CA THR A 159 -18.45 -3.01 2.86
C THR A 159 -18.09 -1.57 2.51
N LEU A 160 -19.08 -0.69 2.47
CA LEU A 160 -18.89 0.75 2.29
C LEU A 160 -18.15 1.37 3.48
N GLY A 161 -18.43 0.91 4.70
CA GLY A 161 -17.70 1.32 5.91
C GLY A 161 -16.21 0.97 5.83
N MET A 162 -15.87 -0.26 5.43
CA MET A 162 -14.48 -0.66 5.19
C MET A 162 -13.80 0.25 4.15
N LEU A 163 -14.42 0.42 2.98
CA LEU A 163 -13.84 1.23 1.90
C LEU A 163 -13.55 2.64 2.38
N SER A 164 -14.48 3.25 3.12
CA SER A 164 -14.27 4.57 3.71
C SER A 164 -13.07 4.60 4.67
N THR A 165 -12.93 3.59 5.54
CA THR A 165 -11.84 3.48 6.50
C THR A 165 -10.48 3.30 5.82
N VAL A 166 -10.41 2.47 4.78
CA VAL A 166 -9.19 2.28 3.98
C VAL A 166 -8.83 3.57 3.23
N VAL A 167 -9.81 4.28 2.66
CA VAL A 167 -9.58 5.56 1.97
C VAL A 167 -9.04 6.62 2.94
N PHE A 168 -9.67 6.77 4.11
CA PHE A 168 -9.19 7.71 5.14
C PHE A 168 -7.81 7.32 5.68
N GLY A 169 -7.55 6.03 5.89
CA GLY A 169 -6.23 5.50 6.26
C GLY A 169 -5.17 5.79 5.21
N ALA A 170 -5.46 5.56 3.93
CA ALA A 170 -4.56 5.86 2.82
C ALA A 170 -4.27 7.37 2.71
N LEU A 171 -5.28 8.22 2.89
CA LEU A 171 -5.11 9.67 2.93
C LEU A 171 -4.17 10.10 4.08
N SER A 172 -4.30 9.45 5.24
CA SER A 172 -3.45 9.68 6.41
C SER A 172 -2.00 9.20 6.19
N ILE A 173 -1.81 8.08 5.49
CA ILE A 173 -0.49 7.62 5.03
C ILE A 173 0.15 8.66 4.11
N LEU A 174 -0.60 9.23 3.16
CA LEU A 174 -0.08 10.27 2.26
C LEU A 174 0.41 11.50 3.03
N PHE A 175 -0.34 11.96 4.04
CA PHE A 175 0.11 13.05 4.90
C PHE A 175 1.39 12.69 5.66
N SER A 176 1.47 11.46 6.19
CA SER A 176 2.64 10.99 6.94
C SER A 176 3.89 10.86 6.05
N ILE A 177 3.74 10.34 4.83
CA ILE A 177 4.84 10.26 3.84
C ILE A 177 5.31 11.66 3.45
N ASN A 178 4.39 12.60 3.24
CA ASN A 178 4.73 13.98 2.91
C ASN A 178 5.57 14.62 4.03
N ILE A 179 5.19 14.38 5.30
CA ILE A 179 5.94 14.85 6.45
C ILE A 179 7.36 14.24 6.51
N ILE A 180 7.48 12.93 6.32
CA ILE A 180 8.78 12.25 6.27
C ILE A 180 9.64 12.84 5.15
N MET A 181 9.06 13.07 3.98
CA MET A 181 9.76 13.66 2.83
C MET A 181 10.27 15.07 3.15
N VAL A 182 9.44 15.92 3.74
CA VAL A 182 9.81 17.28 4.17
C VAL A 182 10.91 17.24 5.24
N SER A 183 10.82 16.30 6.18
CA SER A 183 11.83 16.10 7.22
C SER A 183 13.19 15.65 6.67
N LEU A 184 13.20 14.82 5.63
CA LEU A 184 14.43 14.38 4.96
C LEU A 184 15.05 15.45 4.06
N CYS A 185 14.32 16.51 3.70
CA CYS A 185 14.76 17.58 2.79
C CYS A 185 15.06 18.91 3.52
N ASP A 186 15.55 18.84 4.76
CA ASP A 186 15.85 20.00 5.62
C ASP A 186 14.68 20.98 5.76
N TYR A 187 13.45 20.45 5.75
CA TYR A 187 12.22 21.22 5.99
C TYR A 187 11.99 22.40 5.01
N ARG A 188 12.57 22.31 3.81
CA ARG A 188 12.20 23.20 2.68
C ARG A 188 10.72 22.97 2.31
N SER A 189 10.10 23.97 1.68
CA SER A 189 8.69 23.93 1.25
C SER A 189 8.31 22.58 0.63
N THR A 190 7.08 22.09 0.79
CA THR A 190 6.64 20.81 0.19
C THR A 190 6.94 20.75 -1.31
N LYS A 191 6.79 21.87 -2.03
CA LYS A 191 7.13 21.97 -3.46
C LYS A 191 8.63 21.81 -3.70
N ASP A 192 9.46 22.39 -2.84
CA ASP A 192 10.93 22.31 -2.95
C ASP A 192 11.45 20.95 -2.50
N SER A 193 10.82 20.32 -1.51
CA SER A 193 11.11 18.94 -1.09
C SER A 193 10.75 17.95 -2.21
N ILE A 194 9.57 18.11 -2.84
CA ILE A 194 9.20 17.31 -4.01
C ILE A 194 10.14 17.60 -5.17
N LYS A 195 10.54 18.86 -5.40
CA LYS A 195 11.49 19.23 -6.48
C LYS A 195 12.89 18.72 -6.20
N LEU A 196 13.35 18.71 -4.96
CA LEU A 196 14.65 18.21 -4.53
C LEU A 196 14.67 16.68 -4.53
N VAL A 197 13.61 16.01 -4.07
CA VAL A 197 13.42 14.57 -4.26
C VAL A 197 13.31 14.23 -5.73
N TYR A 198 12.57 15.00 -6.53
CA TYR A 198 12.49 14.83 -7.98
C TYR A 198 13.84 15.06 -8.65
N LEU A 199 14.63 16.04 -8.21
CA LEU A 199 15.98 16.30 -8.71
C LEU A 199 16.94 15.19 -8.27
N ILE A 200 16.92 14.73 -7.03
CA ILE A 200 17.70 13.57 -6.54
C ILE A 200 17.27 12.28 -7.26
N ILE A 201 15.98 12.11 -7.54
CA ILE A 201 15.42 11.02 -8.34
C ILE A 201 15.87 11.14 -9.81
N LYS A 202 15.98 12.36 -10.32
CA LYS A 202 16.43 12.67 -11.68
C LYS A 202 17.94 12.57 -11.82
N ASP A 203 18.71 12.77 -10.74
CA ASP A 203 20.16 13.00 -10.82
C ASP A 203 21.04 11.78 -10.52
N LYS A 204 20.52 10.62 -10.10
CA LYS A 204 21.29 9.36 -10.21
C LYS A 204 20.40 8.19 -10.61
N LYS A 205 20.80 7.49 -11.67
CA LYS A 205 20.32 6.20 -12.23
C LYS A 205 19.91 5.10 -11.23
N LEU A 206 20.09 5.30 -9.91
CA LEU A 206 19.85 4.37 -8.81
C LEU A 206 18.61 4.71 -7.94
N ALA A 207 18.05 5.91 -8.03
CA ALA A 207 16.91 6.30 -7.19
C ALA A 207 15.57 5.71 -7.70
N PHE A 208 15.35 5.75 -9.02
CA PHE A 208 14.20 5.12 -9.65
C PHE A 208 14.16 3.60 -9.40
N THR A 209 15.35 3.01 -9.41
CA THR A 209 15.64 1.62 -9.09
C THR A 209 15.24 1.23 -7.66
N ARG A 210 15.59 2.06 -6.67
CA ARG A 210 15.18 1.84 -5.27
C ARG A 210 13.68 2.01 -5.07
N VAL A 211 13.05 2.97 -5.76
CA VAL A 211 11.59 3.18 -5.69
C VAL A 211 10.82 2.03 -6.36
N SER A 212 11.29 1.50 -7.50
CA SER A 212 10.67 0.34 -8.16
C SER A 212 10.84 -0.95 -7.33
N ILE A 213 11.99 -1.15 -6.67
CA ILE A 213 12.19 -2.26 -5.72
C ILE A 213 11.28 -2.10 -4.49
N LEU A 214 11.20 -0.91 -3.90
CA LEU A 214 10.35 -0.67 -2.73
C LEU A 214 8.87 -0.87 -3.05
N LYS A 215 8.45 -0.46 -4.26
CA LYS A 215 7.11 -0.73 -4.81
C LYS A 215 6.85 -2.24 -4.87
N ASP A 216 7.79 -3.01 -5.41
CA ASP A 216 7.60 -4.46 -5.56
C ASP A 216 7.59 -5.18 -4.23
N VAL A 217 8.43 -4.77 -3.26
CA VAL A 217 8.37 -5.28 -1.88
C VAL A 217 7.02 -4.97 -1.25
N PHE A 218 6.51 -3.74 -1.40
CA PHE A 218 5.19 -3.37 -0.89
C PHE A 218 4.06 -4.17 -1.56
N LEU A 219 4.15 -4.40 -2.87
CA LEU A 219 3.18 -5.21 -3.62
C LEU A 219 3.20 -6.68 -3.17
N VAL A 220 4.39 -7.28 -2.99
CA VAL A 220 4.55 -8.66 -2.52
C VAL A 220 4.02 -8.82 -1.10
N VAL A 221 4.35 -7.90 -0.19
CA VAL A 221 3.85 -7.89 1.18
C VAL A 221 2.32 -7.75 1.18
N GLY A 222 1.77 -6.84 0.36
CA GLY A 222 0.32 -6.69 0.20
C GLY A 222 -0.37 -7.98 -0.25
N LYS A 223 0.18 -8.69 -1.25
CA LYS A 223 -0.35 -9.99 -1.71
C LYS A 223 -0.20 -11.08 -0.67
N MET A 224 0.90 -11.10 0.09
CA MET A 224 1.12 -12.07 1.15
C MET A 224 0.11 -11.87 2.28
N VAL A 225 -0.16 -10.62 2.68
CA VAL A 225 -1.22 -10.28 3.64
C VAL A 225 -2.59 -10.71 3.11
N LEU A 226 -2.95 -10.33 1.88
CA LEU A 226 -4.21 -10.75 1.26
C LEU A 226 -4.33 -12.27 1.13
N SER A 227 -3.23 -12.98 0.89
CA SER A 227 -3.18 -14.45 0.83
C SER A 227 -3.41 -15.10 2.19
N ILE A 228 -2.80 -14.58 3.25
CA ILE A 228 -2.99 -15.08 4.61
C ILE A 228 -4.43 -14.81 5.06
N MET A 229 -4.95 -13.61 4.76
CA MET A 229 -6.30 -13.21 5.13
C MET A 229 -7.41 -13.95 4.38
N SER A 230 -7.18 -14.30 3.10
CA SER A 230 -8.17 -15.04 2.30
C SER A 230 -8.14 -16.56 2.51
N LEU A 231 -7.19 -17.09 3.30
CA LEU A 231 -6.92 -18.53 3.46
C LEU A 231 -6.90 -19.31 2.13
N SER A 232 -6.58 -18.61 1.04
CA SER A 232 -6.72 -19.13 -0.30
C SER A 232 -5.36 -19.56 -0.82
N PHE A 233 -5.21 -20.87 -1.05
CA PHE A 233 -4.02 -21.44 -1.66
C PHE A 233 -3.73 -20.83 -3.05
N PHE A 234 -4.77 -20.38 -3.76
CA PHE A 234 -4.66 -19.61 -5.01
C PHE A 234 -3.90 -18.30 -4.81
N MET A 235 -4.28 -17.51 -3.79
CA MET A 235 -3.63 -16.24 -3.49
C MET A 235 -2.19 -16.44 -3.02
N PHE A 236 -1.90 -17.56 -2.35
CA PHE A 236 -0.54 -17.92 -1.93
C PHE A 236 0.39 -18.17 -3.11
N VAL A 237 -0.07 -18.95 -4.10
CA VAL A 237 0.70 -19.19 -5.33
C VAL A 237 0.95 -17.89 -6.09
N ASN A 238 -0.03 -16.98 -6.13
CA ASN A 238 0.13 -15.65 -6.73
C ASN A 238 1.11 -14.75 -5.95
N ALA A 239 1.11 -14.82 -4.63
CA ALA A 239 2.09 -14.12 -3.79
C ALA A 239 3.51 -14.64 -4.04
N LEU A 240 3.67 -15.97 -4.13
CA LEU A 240 4.96 -16.61 -4.43
C LEU A 240 5.47 -16.23 -5.82
N TYR A 241 4.59 -16.23 -6.83
CA TYR A 241 4.94 -15.75 -8.17
C TYR A 241 5.42 -14.30 -8.15
N SER A 242 4.70 -13.44 -7.42
CA SER A 242 5.06 -12.02 -7.30
C SER A 242 6.40 -11.83 -6.58
N ALA A 243 6.69 -12.65 -5.57
CA ALA A 243 8.00 -12.68 -4.93
C ALA A 243 9.12 -13.07 -5.91
N GLY A 244 8.87 -14.09 -6.74
CA GLY A 244 9.78 -14.48 -7.83
C GLY A 244 10.06 -13.33 -8.81
N MET A 245 9.02 -12.62 -9.24
CA MET A 245 9.17 -11.44 -10.11
C MET A 245 9.94 -10.29 -9.41
N GLY A 246 9.74 -10.10 -8.11
CA GLY A 246 10.50 -9.14 -7.30
C GLY A 246 11.99 -9.48 -7.22
N ILE A 247 12.33 -10.76 -7.00
CA ILE A 247 13.72 -11.26 -6.99
C ILE A 247 14.34 -11.08 -8.39
N ALA A 248 13.61 -11.46 -9.44
CA ALA A 248 14.04 -11.27 -10.82
C ALA A 248 14.31 -9.79 -11.13
N ARG A 249 13.45 -8.88 -10.67
CA ARG A 249 13.64 -7.43 -10.87
C ARG A 249 14.84 -6.90 -10.12
N TYR A 250 15.07 -7.37 -8.89
CA TYR A 250 16.27 -7.03 -8.13
C TYR A 250 17.57 -7.45 -8.85
N ILE A 251 17.60 -8.66 -9.41
CA ILE A 251 18.74 -9.16 -10.18
C ILE A 251 18.92 -8.34 -11.47
N ALA A 252 17.83 -8.08 -12.22
CA ALA A 252 17.86 -7.29 -13.46
C ALA A 252 18.40 -5.88 -13.23
N ILE A 253 18.07 -5.29 -12.08
CA ILE A 253 18.57 -3.98 -11.66
C ILE A 253 20.07 -4.02 -11.33
N LYS A 254 20.54 -5.07 -10.65
CA LYS A 254 21.94 -5.23 -10.25
C LYS A 254 22.86 -5.41 -11.45
N MET A 255 22.32 -5.78 -12.62
CA MET A 255 23.08 -5.92 -13.88
C MET A 255 23.72 -4.60 -14.32
N HIS A 256 23.11 -3.44 -14.05
CA HIS A 256 23.66 -2.12 -14.41
C HIS A 256 25.08 -1.88 -13.91
N THR A 257 25.48 -2.53 -12.81
CA THR A 257 26.79 -2.34 -12.16
C THR A 257 27.74 -3.51 -12.34
N GLN A 258 27.36 -4.53 -13.11
CA GLN A 258 28.14 -5.73 -13.33
C GLN A 258 28.95 -5.67 -14.63
N GLU A 259 30.05 -6.41 -14.69
CA GLU A 259 30.81 -6.68 -15.91
C GLU A 259 29.99 -7.50 -16.91
N LYS A 260 30.27 -7.36 -18.21
CA LYS A 260 29.49 -7.96 -19.32
C LYS A 260 29.24 -9.46 -19.13
N GLY A 261 30.24 -10.25 -18.73
CA GLY A 261 30.08 -11.70 -18.49
C GLY A 261 29.09 -12.02 -17.35
N LYS A 262 29.17 -11.29 -16.23
CA LYS A 262 28.23 -11.43 -15.10
C LYS A 262 26.83 -10.90 -15.44
N GLN A 263 26.73 -9.89 -16.32
CA GLN A 263 25.44 -9.42 -16.82
C GLN A 263 24.70 -10.51 -17.60
N ILE A 264 25.37 -11.24 -18.49
CA ILE A 264 24.76 -12.32 -19.28
C ILE A 264 24.29 -13.46 -18.36
N LEU A 265 25.08 -13.80 -17.34
CA LEU A 265 24.70 -14.82 -16.35
C LEU A 265 23.48 -14.37 -15.54
N SER A 266 23.45 -13.13 -15.05
CA SER A 266 22.29 -12.56 -14.36
C SER A 266 21.04 -12.49 -15.25
N TYR A 267 21.20 -12.20 -16.55
CA TYR A 267 20.14 -12.22 -17.55
C TYR A 267 19.53 -13.62 -17.70
N ARG A 268 20.38 -14.65 -17.74
CA ARG A 268 19.97 -16.05 -17.78
C ARG A 268 19.21 -16.45 -16.50
N ILE A 269 19.72 -16.05 -15.33
CA ILE A 269 19.06 -16.32 -14.04
C ILE A 269 17.66 -15.69 -14.01
N VAL A 270 17.50 -14.46 -14.49
CA VAL A 270 16.19 -13.80 -14.60
C VAL A 270 15.23 -14.63 -15.44
N GLY A 271 15.68 -15.11 -16.61
CA GLY A 271 14.89 -16.01 -17.46
C GLY A 271 14.48 -17.30 -16.76
N ILE A 272 15.41 -17.95 -16.05
CA ILE A 272 15.15 -19.17 -15.28
C ILE A 272 14.11 -18.92 -14.18
N ILE A 273 14.22 -17.82 -13.43
CA ILE A 273 13.27 -17.48 -12.36
C ILE A 273 11.87 -17.28 -12.93
N ILE A 274 11.75 -16.52 -14.04
CA ILE A 274 10.46 -16.30 -14.70
C ILE A 274 9.87 -17.64 -15.15
N SER A 275 10.63 -18.45 -15.89
CA SER A 275 10.16 -19.75 -16.37
C SER A 275 9.76 -20.68 -15.22
N ALA A 276 10.58 -20.80 -14.19
CA ALA A 276 10.29 -21.66 -13.04
C ALA A 276 9.03 -21.20 -12.30
N ALA A 277 8.90 -19.90 -12.02
CA ALA A 277 7.71 -19.36 -11.36
C ALA A 277 6.44 -19.56 -12.21
N SER A 278 6.52 -19.34 -13.52
CA SER A 278 5.41 -19.56 -14.45
C SER A 278 5.04 -21.04 -14.60
N ILE A 279 6.01 -21.96 -14.65
CA ILE A 279 5.74 -23.41 -14.68
C ILE A 279 5.06 -23.85 -13.39
N CYS A 280 5.53 -23.41 -12.22
CA CYS A 280 4.87 -23.67 -10.94
C CYS A 280 3.43 -23.15 -10.94
N TYR A 281 3.19 -21.98 -11.53
CA TYR A 281 1.85 -21.42 -11.68
C TYR A 281 0.96 -22.28 -12.60
N VAL A 282 1.47 -22.70 -13.76
CA VAL A 282 0.76 -23.58 -14.71
C VAL A 282 0.41 -24.91 -14.04
N LEU A 283 1.35 -25.55 -13.35
CA LEU A 283 1.11 -26.80 -12.62
C LEU A 283 0.00 -26.61 -11.58
N TYR A 284 0.01 -25.49 -10.87
CA TYR A 284 -1.08 -25.14 -9.96
C TYR A 284 -2.42 -24.96 -10.70
N SER A 285 -2.46 -24.21 -11.81
CA SER A 285 -3.67 -24.05 -12.63
C SER A 285 -4.18 -25.37 -13.19
N THR A 286 -3.30 -26.33 -13.52
CA THR A 286 -3.73 -27.66 -13.97
C THR A 286 -4.44 -28.46 -12.89
N ARG A 287 -4.11 -28.26 -11.60
CA ARG A 287 -4.83 -28.90 -10.49
C ARG A 287 -6.32 -28.51 -10.48
N LEU A 288 -6.68 -27.31 -10.91
CA LEU A 288 -8.10 -26.89 -10.99
C LEU A 288 -8.90 -27.73 -12.01
N PHE A 289 -8.25 -28.35 -13.01
CA PHE A 289 -8.94 -29.29 -13.92
C PHE A 289 -9.28 -30.64 -13.27
N PHE A 290 -8.53 -31.06 -12.25
CA PHE A 290 -8.69 -32.38 -11.61
C PHE A 290 -9.49 -32.33 -10.30
N GLY A 291 -10.48 -31.44 -10.21
CA GLY A 291 -11.40 -31.35 -9.05
C GLY A 291 -10.99 -30.33 -7.98
N GLY A 292 -10.02 -29.44 -8.27
CA GLY A 292 -9.75 -28.28 -7.42
C GLY A 292 -10.82 -27.20 -7.58
N LYS A 293 -11.51 -26.83 -6.50
CA LYS A 293 -12.46 -25.71 -6.52
C LYS A 293 -11.71 -24.39 -6.66
N SER A 294 -12.16 -23.53 -7.57
CA SER A 294 -11.71 -22.14 -7.62
C SER A 294 -12.08 -21.39 -6.33
N GLY A 295 -11.28 -20.39 -5.97
CA GLY A 295 -11.57 -19.56 -4.80
C GLY A 295 -12.89 -18.83 -5.01
N VAL A 296 -13.92 -19.20 -4.25
CA VAL A 296 -15.16 -18.43 -4.18
C VAL A 296 -14.89 -17.25 -3.26
N TYR A 297 -14.75 -16.08 -3.86
CA TYR A 297 -14.52 -14.85 -3.12
C TYR A 297 -15.85 -14.14 -2.94
N ASN A 298 -16.09 -13.60 -1.75
CA ASN A 298 -17.16 -12.61 -1.57
C ASN A 298 -16.90 -11.45 -2.55
N MET A 299 -17.95 -10.94 -3.20
CA MET A 299 -17.88 -9.90 -4.25
C MET A 299 -16.94 -8.74 -3.89
N ASN A 300 -16.94 -8.34 -2.62
CA ASN A 300 -16.09 -7.27 -2.12
C ASN A 300 -14.59 -7.63 -2.13
N VAL A 301 -14.22 -8.86 -1.74
CA VAL A 301 -12.83 -9.36 -1.82
C VAL A 301 -12.40 -9.43 -3.29
N ALA A 302 -13.28 -9.94 -4.15
CA ALA A 302 -13.03 -10.04 -5.57
C ALA A 302 -12.79 -8.65 -6.20
N LEU A 303 -13.61 -7.65 -5.85
CA LEU A 303 -13.43 -6.26 -6.32
C LEU A 303 -12.11 -5.64 -5.86
N ILE A 304 -11.69 -5.88 -4.62
CA ILE A 304 -10.39 -5.40 -4.11
C ILE A 304 -9.24 -6.06 -4.87
N ILE A 305 -9.30 -7.38 -5.09
CA ILE A 305 -8.31 -8.11 -5.88
C ILE A 305 -8.29 -7.59 -7.32
N ALA A 306 -9.46 -7.37 -7.94
CA ALA A 306 -9.57 -6.82 -9.29
C ALA A 306 -8.98 -5.41 -9.39
N LEU A 307 -9.32 -4.50 -8.46
CA LEU A 307 -8.78 -3.15 -8.44
C LEU A 307 -7.27 -3.15 -8.24
N TYR A 308 -6.78 -3.95 -7.29
CA TYR A 308 -5.35 -4.09 -7.03
C TYR A 308 -4.59 -4.60 -8.27
N THR A 309 -5.11 -5.67 -8.90
CA THR A 309 -4.48 -6.28 -10.09
C THR A 309 -4.54 -5.35 -11.30
N PHE A 310 -5.57 -4.52 -11.41
CA PHE A 310 -5.69 -3.50 -12.44
C PHE A 310 -4.68 -2.36 -12.26
N VAL A 311 -4.45 -1.91 -11.02
CA VAL A 311 -3.40 -0.94 -10.70
C VAL A 311 -2.01 -1.52 -11.01
N GLU A 312 -1.76 -2.77 -10.62
CA GLU A 312 -0.52 -3.49 -10.92
C GLU A 312 -0.29 -3.62 -12.44
N PHE A 313 -1.35 -3.97 -13.18
CA PHE A 313 -1.36 -4.03 -14.64
C PHE A 313 -0.94 -2.69 -15.27
N GLY A 314 -1.56 -1.59 -14.84
CA GLY A 314 -1.24 -0.25 -15.34
C GLY A 314 0.21 0.16 -15.08
N ILE A 315 0.73 -0.20 -13.90
CA ILE A 315 2.14 0.06 -13.55
C ILE A 315 3.08 -0.75 -14.43
N ASN A 316 2.84 -2.06 -14.58
CA ASN A 316 3.69 -2.96 -15.37
C ASN A 316 3.73 -2.53 -16.85
N ILE A 317 2.60 -2.10 -17.42
CA ILE A 317 2.55 -1.55 -18.79
C ILE A 317 3.38 -0.27 -18.91
N ARG A 318 3.21 0.69 -17.98
CA ARG A 318 3.95 1.95 -18.02
C ARG A 318 5.46 1.71 -17.94
N GLU A 319 5.89 0.78 -17.09
CA GLU A 319 7.29 0.39 -16.98
C GLU A 319 7.78 -0.26 -18.28
N ALA A 320 7.04 -1.22 -18.85
CA ALA A 320 7.39 -1.89 -20.10
C ALA A 320 7.52 -0.92 -21.29
N LEU A 321 6.59 0.02 -21.44
CA LEU A 321 6.62 1.05 -22.48
C LEU A 321 7.81 2.01 -22.30
N ARG A 322 8.17 2.35 -21.07
CA ARG A 322 9.29 3.26 -20.79
C ARG A 322 10.63 2.67 -21.22
N VAL A 323 10.86 1.38 -20.97
CA VAL A 323 12.11 0.70 -21.36
C VAL A 323 12.10 0.18 -22.79
N TYR A 324 10.97 0.28 -23.52
CA TYR A 324 10.78 -0.28 -24.88
C TYR A 324 11.84 0.14 -25.91
N LYS A 325 12.39 1.36 -25.82
CA LYS A 325 13.39 1.85 -26.78
C LYS A 325 14.83 1.44 -26.44
N SER A 326 15.11 0.96 -25.23
CA SER A 326 16.49 0.69 -24.77
C SER A 326 16.98 -0.70 -25.16
N LYS A 327 18.05 -0.80 -25.96
CA LYS A 327 18.63 -2.10 -26.37
C LYS A 327 19.46 -2.80 -25.28
N ALA A 328 19.61 -2.19 -24.10
CA ALA A 328 20.40 -2.76 -23.00
C ALA A 328 19.80 -4.08 -22.50
N VAL A 329 20.68 -5.01 -22.10
CA VAL A 329 20.30 -6.37 -21.64
C VAL A 329 19.38 -6.31 -20.41
N GLU A 330 19.67 -5.40 -19.48
CA GLU A 330 18.81 -5.10 -18.32
C GLU A 330 17.41 -4.63 -18.71
N ALA A 331 17.29 -3.81 -19.76
CA ALA A 331 16.02 -3.26 -20.19
C ALA A 331 15.17 -4.33 -20.87
N LYS A 332 15.80 -5.30 -21.55
CA LYS A 332 15.13 -6.51 -22.05
C LYS A 332 14.62 -7.38 -20.89
N ALA A 333 15.45 -7.60 -19.87
CA ALA A 333 15.06 -8.35 -18.68
C ALA A 333 13.85 -7.70 -17.97
N LEU A 334 13.92 -6.39 -17.71
CA LEU A 334 12.84 -5.64 -17.07
C LEU A 334 11.54 -5.67 -17.88
N ARG A 335 11.63 -5.63 -19.22
CA ARG A 335 10.46 -5.77 -20.09
C ARG A 335 9.83 -7.16 -20.00
N ALA A 336 10.64 -8.21 -20.01
CA ALA A 336 10.16 -9.58 -19.90
C ALA A 336 9.54 -9.86 -18.52
N ILE A 337 10.10 -9.31 -17.44
CA ILE A 337 9.49 -9.35 -16.09
C ILE A 337 8.14 -8.63 -16.12
N GLY A 338 8.09 -7.40 -16.64
CA GLY A 338 6.85 -6.62 -16.73
C GLY A 338 5.77 -7.35 -17.53
N LEU A 339 6.12 -7.91 -18.69
CA LEU A 339 5.22 -8.69 -19.53
C LEU A 339 4.69 -9.93 -18.80
N SER A 340 5.57 -10.69 -18.14
CA SER A 340 5.19 -11.90 -17.40
C SER A 340 4.29 -11.60 -16.20
N SER A 341 4.53 -10.49 -15.50
CA SER A 341 3.64 -10.01 -14.44
C SER A 341 2.29 -9.57 -15.01
N THR A 342 2.27 -8.85 -16.14
CA THR A 342 1.04 -8.43 -16.82
C THR A 342 0.16 -9.61 -17.25
N LEU A 343 0.75 -10.67 -17.80
CA LEU A 343 0.03 -11.89 -18.17
C LEU A 343 -0.67 -12.51 -16.96
N LEU A 344 0.00 -12.53 -15.81
CA LEU A 344 -0.59 -13.09 -14.60
C LEU A 344 -1.62 -12.18 -13.92
N CYS A 345 -1.43 -10.85 -13.98
CA CYS A 345 -2.49 -9.91 -13.60
C CYS A 345 -3.77 -10.17 -14.39
N PHE A 346 -3.67 -10.50 -15.68
CA PHE A 346 -4.83 -10.81 -16.52
C PHE A 346 -5.62 -12.03 -16.00
N VAL A 347 -4.92 -13.11 -15.62
CA VAL A 347 -5.55 -14.30 -15.00
C VAL A 347 -6.25 -13.94 -13.69
N LEU A 348 -5.59 -13.15 -12.86
CA LEU A 348 -6.14 -12.73 -11.56
C LEU A 348 -7.38 -11.84 -11.73
N THR A 349 -7.33 -10.86 -12.64
CA THR A 349 -8.45 -9.97 -12.92
C THR A 349 -9.64 -10.77 -13.49
N GLN A 350 -9.40 -11.71 -14.41
CA GLN A 350 -10.44 -12.60 -14.91
C GLN A 350 -11.05 -13.44 -13.79
N THR A 351 -10.21 -14.08 -12.97
CA THR A 351 -10.66 -14.92 -11.85
C THR A 351 -11.51 -14.11 -10.87
N ALA A 352 -11.10 -12.88 -10.58
CA ALA A 352 -11.85 -11.98 -9.72
C ALA A 352 -13.19 -11.59 -10.34
N ILE A 353 -13.23 -11.16 -11.60
CA ILE A 353 -14.48 -10.79 -12.29
C ILE A 353 -15.45 -11.98 -12.33
N MET A 354 -14.97 -13.14 -12.76
CA MET A 354 -15.78 -14.35 -12.86
C MET A 354 -16.29 -14.82 -11.50
N SER A 355 -15.54 -14.60 -10.41
CA SER A 355 -15.98 -15.01 -9.07
C SER A 355 -17.23 -14.28 -8.56
N PHE A 356 -17.60 -13.13 -9.13
CA PHE A 356 -18.82 -12.41 -8.77
C PHE A 356 -19.82 -12.24 -9.94
N SER A 357 -19.41 -12.45 -11.19
CA SER A 357 -20.28 -12.19 -12.36
C SER A 357 -21.11 -13.39 -12.81
N SER A 358 -20.89 -14.59 -12.29
CA SER A 358 -21.62 -15.78 -12.74
C SER A 358 -21.85 -16.77 -11.59
N GLU A 359 -23.07 -17.29 -11.50
CA GLU A 359 -23.51 -18.23 -10.46
C GLU A 359 -23.09 -19.70 -10.69
N GLY A 360 -22.01 -19.95 -11.45
CA GLY A 360 -21.57 -21.30 -11.84
C GLY A 360 -20.12 -21.63 -11.47
N ASP A 361 -19.74 -22.91 -11.63
CA ASP A 361 -18.36 -23.37 -11.42
C ASP A 361 -17.44 -22.88 -12.55
N ASN A 362 -16.75 -21.77 -12.30
CA ASN A 362 -15.81 -21.16 -13.24
C ASN A 362 -14.41 -21.77 -13.22
N SER A 363 -14.22 -22.87 -12.48
CA SER A 363 -12.90 -23.46 -12.28
C SER A 363 -12.24 -23.85 -13.61
N PHE A 364 -13.02 -24.29 -14.60
CA PHE A 364 -12.51 -24.63 -15.94
C PHE A 364 -11.95 -23.41 -16.69
N SER A 365 -12.69 -22.30 -16.72
CA SER A 365 -12.27 -21.07 -17.42
C SER A 365 -11.04 -20.44 -16.75
N ASN A 366 -11.03 -20.41 -15.42
CA ASN A 366 -9.89 -19.91 -14.64
C ASN A 366 -8.65 -20.81 -14.78
N ALA A 367 -8.84 -22.14 -14.81
CA ALA A 367 -7.76 -23.09 -15.07
C ALA A 367 -7.18 -22.90 -16.48
N LEU A 368 -8.04 -22.76 -17.49
CA LEU A 368 -7.62 -22.55 -18.87
C LEU A 368 -6.85 -21.23 -19.03
N ALA A 369 -7.35 -20.14 -18.47
CA ALA A 369 -6.65 -18.85 -18.46
C ALA A 369 -5.28 -18.97 -17.77
N GLY A 370 -5.23 -19.62 -16.60
CA GLY A 370 -3.98 -19.83 -15.87
C GLY A 370 -2.95 -20.65 -16.64
N VAL A 371 -3.37 -21.71 -17.33
CA VAL A 371 -2.47 -22.52 -18.18
C VAL A 371 -1.99 -21.74 -19.40
N VAL A 372 -2.89 -21.03 -20.10
CA VAL A 372 -2.53 -20.27 -21.31
C VAL A 372 -1.60 -19.11 -20.98
N PHE A 373 -2.00 -18.22 -20.08
CA PHE A 373 -1.21 -17.03 -19.75
C PHE A 373 0.04 -17.36 -18.92
N GLY A 374 -0.03 -18.37 -18.04
CA GLY A 374 1.13 -18.93 -17.36
C GLY A 374 2.12 -19.58 -18.34
N GLY A 375 1.61 -20.33 -19.32
CA GLY A 375 2.43 -20.93 -20.38
C GLY A 375 3.13 -19.88 -21.25
N LEU A 376 2.43 -18.81 -21.64
CA LEU A 376 3.02 -17.67 -22.35
C LEU A 376 4.12 -17.01 -21.52
N ALA A 377 3.91 -16.80 -20.22
CA ALA A 377 4.93 -16.25 -19.33
C ALA A 377 6.15 -17.18 -19.21
N ALA A 378 5.94 -18.50 -19.17
CA ALA A 378 7.02 -19.49 -19.16
C ALA A 378 7.86 -19.42 -20.45
N LEU A 379 7.20 -19.25 -21.60
CA LEU A 379 7.86 -19.04 -22.90
C LEU A 379 8.66 -17.74 -22.95
N VAL A 380 8.16 -16.66 -22.34
CA VAL A 380 8.90 -15.38 -22.21
C VAL A 380 10.20 -15.59 -21.41
N GLY A 381 10.12 -16.33 -20.30
CA GLY A 381 11.32 -16.71 -19.53
C GLY A 381 12.29 -17.58 -20.32
N LEU A 382 11.77 -18.54 -21.10
CA LEU A 382 12.60 -19.44 -21.91
C LEU A 382 13.29 -18.68 -23.05
N TYR A 383 12.57 -17.74 -23.67
CA TYR A 383 13.12 -16.85 -24.68
C TYR A 383 14.31 -16.04 -24.15
N LEU A 384 14.23 -15.50 -22.92
CA LEU A 384 15.36 -14.83 -22.27
C LEU A 384 16.57 -15.76 -22.11
N VAL A 385 16.35 -17.02 -21.70
CA VAL A 385 17.41 -18.02 -21.55
C VAL A 385 18.07 -18.31 -22.90
N VAL A 386 17.29 -18.54 -23.95
CA VAL A 386 17.82 -18.80 -25.30
C VAL A 386 18.54 -17.57 -25.86
N ASP A 387 17.97 -16.36 -25.70
CA ASP A 387 18.60 -15.10 -26.10
C ASP A 387 19.94 -14.91 -25.36
N SER A 388 20.04 -15.32 -24.08
CA SER A 388 21.30 -15.25 -23.32
C SER A 388 22.45 -16.03 -23.95
N PHE A 389 22.19 -17.23 -24.49
CA PHE A 389 23.22 -18.04 -25.16
C PHE A 389 23.65 -17.43 -26.49
N LYS A 390 22.74 -16.74 -27.18
CA LYS A 390 23.07 -16.01 -28.41
C LYS A 390 23.97 -14.81 -28.10
N TYR A 391 23.68 -14.08 -27.02
CA TYR A 391 24.51 -12.97 -26.56
C TYR A 391 25.90 -13.41 -26.10
N GLU A 392 26.00 -14.54 -25.40
CA GLU A 392 27.27 -15.13 -24.97
C GLU A 392 28.18 -15.44 -26.18
N LYS A 393 27.64 -16.04 -27.24
CA LYS A 393 28.39 -16.31 -28.47
C LYS A 393 28.88 -15.05 -29.18
N VAL A 394 28.07 -13.98 -29.20
CA VAL A 394 28.46 -12.71 -29.84
C VAL A 394 29.55 -12.00 -29.02
N SER A 395 29.46 -12.02 -27.68
CA SER A 395 30.49 -11.40 -26.83
C SER A 395 31.85 -12.09 -26.90
N ILE A 396 31.88 -13.41 -27.14
CA ILE A 396 33.14 -14.17 -27.28
C ILE A 396 33.82 -13.89 -28.64
N CYS A 397 33.07 -13.46 -29.67
CA CYS A 397 33.65 -13.10 -30.97
C CYS A 397 34.15 -11.65 -31.07
N GLU A 398 33.86 -10.80 -30.07
CA GLU A 398 34.27 -9.39 -30.01
C GLU A 398 35.48 -9.16 -29.07
N GLU A 399 35.87 -10.17 -28.28
CA GLU A 399 37.14 -10.24 -27.53
C GLU A 399 38.20 -10.95 -28.38
#